data_AF-A0A8B5XU16-F1
#
_entry.id   AF-A0A8B5XU16-F1
#
_cell.length_a   1.000
_cell.length_b   1.000
_cell.length_c   1.000
_cell.angle_alpha   90.00
_cell.angle_beta   90.00
_cell.angle_gamma   90.00
#
_symmetry.space_group_name_H-M   'P 1'
#
loop_
_entity.id
_entity.type
_entity.pdbx_description
1 polymer ?
#
loop_
_entity_poly.entity_id
_entity_poly.type
_entity_poly.pdbx_seq_one_letter_code
_entity_poly.pdbx_strand_id
1 'polypeptide(L)'
;MKINVEIDEEIKAIEVLIRNNEWNEEVEELMERLKEKKRPYFVGRKEEMQHVFRAEEIICLFTEQDSIMVRTKQGTFEMKERLYELERDLPGNQFVRLSKSVIANLDELSRFEASFNGTLCVYFRSGEKEYVSRHYVQGIKKAFQWKRKGL
;
A
#
# COMPACT_ATOMS: atom_id res chain seq x y z
N MET A 1 -14.72 3.00 -19.07
CA MET A 1 -13.83 4.18 -19.06
C MET A 1 -13.21 4.40 -20.45
N LYS A 2 -13.51 5.54 -21.09
CA LYS A 2 -12.80 6.04 -22.28
C LYS A 2 -11.80 7.08 -21.82
N ILE A 3 -10.53 6.96 -22.19
CA ILE A 3 -9.47 7.90 -21.78
C ILE A 3 -9.08 8.73 -23.00
N ASN A 4 -9.21 10.06 -22.89
CA ASN A 4 -8.69 11.00 -23.88
C ASN A 4 -7.49 11.72 -23.23
N VAL A 5 -6.37 11.79 -23.95
CA VAL A 5 -5.17 12.52 -23.52
C VAL A 5 -4.84 13.53 -24.61
N GLU A 6 -4.71 14.79 -24.21
CA GLU A 6 -4.35 15.91 -25.08
C GLU A 6 -3.01 16.48 -24.58
N ILE A 7 -2.05 16.61 -25.48
CA ILE A 7 -0.74 17.18 -25.20
C ILE A 7 -0.57 18.36 -26.17
N ASP A 8 -0.49 19.55 -25.62
CA ASP A 8 -0.36 20.82 -26.34
C ASP A 8 0.67 21.70 -25.62
N GLU A 9 1.54 22.36 -26.39
CA GLU A 9 2.60 23.24 -25.88
C GLU A 9 2.04 24.51 -25.20
N GLU A 10 0.81 24.91 -25.51
CA GLU A 10 0.14 26.06 -24.89
C GLU A 10 -0.39 25.74 -23.48
N ILE A 11 -0.52 24.46 -23.11
CA ILE A 11 -0.99 24.02 -21.79
C ILE A 11 0.15 24.15 -20.77
N LYS A 12 0.09 25.21 -19.94
CA LYS A 12 1.15 25.57 -19.00
C LYS A 12 1.15 24.80 -17.68
N ALA A 13 0.10 24.05 -17.39
CA ALA A 13 -0.04 23.22 -16.19
C ALA A 13 -0.98 22.04 -16.47
N ILE A 14 -0.78 20.93 -15.75
CA ILE A 14 -1.66 19.77 -15.86
C ILE A 14 -3.06 20.16 -15.41
N GLU A 15 -4.04 20.01 -16.30
CA GLU A 15 -5.47 20.13 -16.01
C GLU A 15 -6.12 18.74 -16.09
N VAL A 16 -7.08 18.47 -15.21
CA VAL A 16 -7.83 17.21 -15.21
C VAL A 16 -9.33 17.52 -15.24
N LEU A 17 -10.01 17.16 -16.34
CA LEU A 17 -11.46 17.28 -16.50
C LEU A 17 -12.13 15.90 -16.40
N ILE A 18 -12.94 15.69 -15.37
CA ILE A 18 -13.72 14.46 -15.17
C ILE A 18 -15.15 14.72 -15.65
N ARG A 19 -15.63 13.96 -16.65
CA ARG A 19 -17.00 14.06 -17.19
C ARG A 19 -17.74 12.75 -16.95
N ASN A 20 -18.81 12.82 -16.17
CA ASN A 20 -19.75 11.71 -15.97
C ASN A 20 -21.19 12.24 -15.99
N ASN A 21 -22.18 11.37 -16.19
CA ASN A 21 -23.60 11.76 -16.20
C ASN A 21 -24.11 12.15 -14.81
N GLU A 22 -23.48 11.63 -13.75
CA GLU A 22 -23.79 11.96 -12.36
C GLU A 22 -22.56 11.79 -11.46
N TRP A 23 -22.67 12.28 -10.22
CA TRP A 23 -21.72 11.92 -9.18
C TRP A 23 -22.03 10.51 -8.68
N ASN A 24 -21.08 9.58 -8.83
CA ASN A 24 -21.23 8.19 -8.42
C ASN A 24 -19.91 7.64 -7.84
N GLU A 25 -19.92 6.37 -7.41
CA GLU A 25 -18.76 5.69 -6.83
C GLU A 25 -17.52 5.72 -7.75
N GLU A 26 -17.69 5.64 -9.07
CA GLU A 26 -16.58 5.73 -10.03
C GLU A 26 -15.93 7.13 -10.04
N VAL A 27 -16.73 8.19 -9.92
CA VAL A 27 -16.23 9.57 -9.80
C VAL A 27 -15.51 9.78 -8.47
N GLU A 28 -16.04 9.24 -7.38
CA GLU A 28 -15.42 9.32 -6.04
C GLU A 28 -14.05 8.63 -6.03
N GLU A 29 -13.97 7.39 -6.53
CA GLU A 29 -12.70 6.66 -6.62
C GLU A 29 -11.65 7.42 -7.45
N LEU A 30 -12.05 8.06 -8.53
CA LEU A 30 -11.13 8.82 -9.40
C LEU A 30 -10.62 10.08 -8.70
N MET A 31 -11.51 10.77 -7.98
CA MET A 31 -11.16 11.97 -7.20
C MET A 31 -10.19 11.65 -6.06
N GLU A 32 -10.38 10.54 -5.36
CA GLU A 32 -9.46 10.10 -4.30
C GLU A 32 -8.06 9.83 -4.87
N ARG A 33 -7.96 9.11 -5.99
CA ARG A 33 -6.67 8.82 -6.65
C ARG A 33 -5.95 10.08 -7.12
N LEU A 34 -6.68 11.10 -7.60
CA LEU A 34 -6.10 12.37 -8.01
C LEU A 34 -5.69 13.25 -6.83
N LYS A 35 -6.36 13.08 -5.68
CA LYS A 35 -6.08 13.82 -4.43
C LYS A 35 -5.03 13.17 -3.54
N GLU A 36 -4.62 11.93 -3.83
CA GLU A 36 -3.57 11.23 -3.08
C GLU A 36 -2.25 12.03 -3.09
N LYS A 37 -2.12 12.97 -2.14
CA LYS A 37 -0.83 13.48 -1.68
C LYS A 37 -0.24 12.39 -0.80
N LYS A 38 0.40 11.42 -1.45
CA LYS A 38 1.17 10.40 -0.76
C LYS A 38 2.26 11.10 0.04
N ARG A 39 2.33 10.78 1.33
CA ARG A 39 3.40 11.28 2.20
C ARG A 39 4.71 10.65 1.69
N PRO A 40 5.66 11.42 1.15
CA PRO A 40 6.86 10.84 0.56
C PRO A 40 7.84 10.34 1.64
N TYR A 41 7.73 10.85 2.87
CA TYR A 41 8.65 10.56 3.97
C TYR A 41 7.91 10.16 5.24
N PHE A 42 8.37 9.10 5.86
CA PHE A 42 7.87 8.58 7.13
C PHE A 42 8.97 8.71 8.18
N VAL A 43 8.58 8.80 9.46
CA VAL A 43 9.52 9.00 10.57
C VAL A 43 9.29 7.94 11.63
N GLY A 44 10.32 7.13 11.88
CA GLY A 44 10.34 6.12 12.94
C GLY A 44 11.39 6.44 14.00
N ARG A 45 11.22 5.89 15.20
CA ARG A 45 12.14 6.02 16.32
C ARG A 45 12.90 4.72 16.54
N LYS A 46 14.19 4.82 16.87
CA LYS A 46 14.95 3.74 17.49
C LYS A 46 15.84 4.36 18.54
N GLU A 47 15.72 3.87 19.78
CA GLU A 47 16.37 4.48 20.95
C GLU A 47 16.02 5.98 21.05
N GLU A 48 17.01 6.87 21.10
CA GLU A 48 16.81 8.32 21.18
C GLU A 48 16.83 9.02 19.80
N MET A 49 16.92 8.25 18.71
CA MET A 49 17.07 8.79 17.36
C MET A 49 15.78 8.71 16.55
N GLN A 50 15.56 9.73 15.72
CA GLN A 50 14.52 9.76 14.68
C GLN A 50 15.16 9.39 13.34
N HIS A 51 14.51 8.49 12.61
CA HIS A 51 14.95 8.00 11.31
C HIS A 51 13.88 8.32 10.27
N VAL A 52 14.32 8.96 9.19
CA VAL A 52 13.45 9.32 8.07
C VAL A 52 13.71 8.34 6.93
N PHE A 53 12.63 7.82 6.34
CA PHE A 53 12.71 6.91 5.20
C PHE A 53 11.59 7.23 4.21
N ARG A 54 11.88 6.99 2.93
CA ARG A 54 10.87 7.07 1.88
C ARG A 54 9.98 5.83 1.89
N ALA A 55 8.81 5.94 1.26
CA ALA A 55 7.90 4.81 1.09
C ALA A 55 8.60 3.59 0.46
N GLU A 56 9.46 3.80 -0.54
CA GLU A 56 10.14 2.72 -1.25
C GLU A 56 11.18 1.97 -0.39
N GLU A 57 11.59 2.54 0.75
CA GLU A 57 12.51 1.91 1.70
C GLU A 57 11.79 1.03 2.73
N ILE A 58 10.46 1.13 2.82
CA ILE A 58 9.64 0.35 3.75
C ILE A 58 9.39 -1.04 3.15
N ILE A 59 9.73 -2.08 3.92
CA ILE A 59 9.40 -3.48 3.61
C ILE A 59 7.98 -3.79 4.07
N CYS A 60 7.67 -3.48 5.33
CA CYS A 60 6.33 -3.63 5.89
C CYS A 60 6.17 -2.74 7.14
N LEU A 61 4.92 -2.49 7.50
CA LEU A 61 4.51 -1.93 8.78
C LEU A 61 3.69 -2.96 9.52
N PHE A 62 3.92 -3.13 10.81
CA PHE A 62 3.24 -4.13 11.61
C PHE A 62 3.04 -3.68 13.06
N THR A 63 2.08 -4.29 13.76
CA THR A 63 1.88 -4.05 15.19
C THR A 63 2.67 -5.08 16.01
N GLU A 64 3.48 -4.60 16.95
CA GLU A 64 4.21 -5.40 17.92
C GLU A 64 4.07 -4.74 19.30
N GLN A 65 3.62 -5.50 20.32
CA GLN A 65 3.45 -5.00 21.70
C GLN A 65 2.73 -3.64 21.78
N ASP A 66 1.57 -3.54 21.12
CA ASP A 66 0.72 -2.33 21.01
C ASP A 66 1.33 -1.12 20.28
N SER A 67 2.56 -1.26 19.77
CA SER A 67 3.26 -0.23 19.02
C SER A 67 3.29 -0.57 17.53
N ILE A 68 3.29 0.46 16.68
CA ILE A 68 3.46 0.25 15.25
C ILE A 68 4.95 0.27 14.95
N MET A 69 5.40 -0.74 14.23
CA MET A 69 6.77 -0.90 13.80
C MET A 69 6.84 -0.78 12.30
N VAL A 70 7.91 -0.19 11.80
CA VAL A 70 8.26 -0.15 10.38
C VAL A 70 9.55 -0.93 10.18
N ARG A 71 9.51 -1.90 9.26
CA ARG A 71 10.69 -2.66 8.85
C ARG A 71 11.27 -2.06 7.58
N THR A 72 12.58 -1.89 7.59
CA THR A 72 13.40 -1.44 6.45
C THR A 72 14.62 -2.35 6.33
N LYS A 73 15.47 -2.16 5.32
CA LYS A 73 16.74 -2.90 5.18
C LYS A 73 17.75 -2.52 6.27
N GLN A 74 17.60 -1.35 6.88
CA GLN A 74 18.47 -0.79 7.90
C GLN A 74 18.04 -1.20 9.32
N GLY A 75 16.86 -1.79 9.46
CA GLY A 75 16.33 -2.27 10.72
C GLY A 75 14.85 -1.94 10.92
N THR A 76 14.40 -2.12 12.15
CA THR A 76 13.02 -1.88 12.59
C THR A 76 12.97 -0.65 13.49
N PHE A 77 11.96 0.20 13.27
CA PHE A 77 11.75 1.46 14.00
C PHE A 77 10.30 1.56 14.47
N GLU A 78 10.07 2.24 15.59
CA GLU A 78 8.74 2.48 16.15
C GLU A 78 8.10 3.73 15.53
N MET A 79 6.83 3.64 15.15
CA MET A 79 6.03 4.72 14.57
C MET A 79 5.04 5.25 15.61
N LYS A 80 4.77 6.56 15.59
CA LYS A 80 3.79 7.19 16.51
C LYS A 80 2.36 7.06 16.00
N GLU A 81 2.20 7.02 14.69
CA GLU A 81 0.94 6.94 13.98
C GLU A 81 0.28 5.57 14.15
N ARG A 82 -1.05 5.51 14.02
CA ARG A 82 -1.77 4.24 14.00
C ARG A 82 -1.65 3.58 12.63
N LEU A 83 -1.73 2.25 12.59
CA LEU A 83 -1.58 1.49 11.33
C LEU A 83 -2.58 1.92 10.25
N TYR A 84 -3.83 2.25 10.63
CA TYR A 84 -4.84 2.73 9.67
C TYR A 84 -4.58 4.15 9.16
N GLU A 85 -3.84 4.98 9.90
CA GLU A 85 -3.45 6.33 9.46
C GLU A 85 -2.35 6.21 8.42
N LEU A 86 -1.34 5.38 8.73
CA LEU A 86 -0.26 5.05 7.80
C LEU A 86 -0.80 4.42 6.52
N GLU A 87 -1.81 3.54 6.60
CA GLU A 87 -2.46 2.98 5.40
C GLU A 87 -3.01 4.05 4.46
N ARG A 88 -3.57 5.14 4.98
CA ARG A 88 -4.14 6.25 4.17
C ARG A 88 -3.05 7.11 3.53
N ASP A 89 -1.90 7.20 4.18
CA ASP A 89 -0.78 8.03 3.73
C ASP A 89 0.16 7.29 2.77
N LEU A 90 0.15 5.95 2.82
CA LEU A 90 1.00 5.08 2.00
C LEU A 90 0.53 5.03 0.54
N PRO A 91 1.47 4.86 -0.41
CA PRO A 91 1.11 4.64 -1.80
C PRO A 91 0.24 3.39 -2.01
N GLY A 92 -1.07 3.54 -2.24
CA GLY A 92 -1.99 2.40 -2.40
C GLY A 92 -1.69 1.46 -3.59
N ASN A 93 -0.85 1.89 -4.53
CA ASN A 93 -0.34 1.07 -5.64
C ASN A 93 0.93 0.26 -5.28
N GLN A 94 1.59 0.58 -4.16
CA GLN A 94 2.77 -0.14 -3.66
C GLN A 94 2.47 -0.89 -2.37
N PHE A 95 1.48 -0.46 -1.58
CA PHE A 95 1.20 -1.06 -0.28
C PHE A 95 -0.13 -1.80 -0.27
N VAL A 96 -0.16 -2.92 0.45
CA VAL A 96 -1.36 -3.73 0.63
C VAL A 96 -1.46 -4.22 2.07
N ARG A 97 -2.67 -4.19 2.63
CA ARG A 97 -2.92 -4.74 3.95
C ARG A 97 -2.99 -6.26 3.90
N LEU A 98 -2.22 -6.93 4.74
CA LEU A 98 -2.19 -8.39 4.85
C LEU A 98 -3.09 -8.89 5.99
N SER A 99 -3.19 -8.12 7.06
CA SER A 99 -3.97 -8.47 8.25
C SER A 99 -4.41 -7.19 8.99
N LYS A 100 -5.09 -7.36 10.12
CA LYS A 100 -5.39 -6.23 11.02
C LYS A 100 -4.12 -5.53 11.52
N SER A 101 -3.01 -6.25 11.58
CA SER A 101 -1.75 -5.82 12.19
C SER A 101 -0.59 -5.70 11.20
N VAL A 102 -0.78 -5.88 9.89
CA VAL A 102 0.32 -5.85 8.90
C VAL A 102 -0.10 -5.20 7.60
N ILE A 103 0.73 -4.26 7.11
CA ILE A 103 0.69 -3.67 5.77
C ILE A 103 2.06 -3.93 5.12
N ALA A 104 2.08 -4.44 3.89
CA ALA A 104 3.30 -4.82 3.21
C ALA A 104 3.51 -4.02 1.92
N ASN A 105 4.78 -3.75 1.60
CA ASN A 105 5.18 -3.25 0.31
C ASN A 105 5.22 -4.40 -0.71
N LEU A 106 4.43 -4.26 -1.77
CA LEU A 106 4.30 -5.19 -2.89
C LEU A 106 5.62 -5.39 -3.62
N ASP A 107 6.44 -4.33 -3.73
CA ASP A 107 7.73 -4.39 -4.43
C ASP A 107 8.75 -5.26 -3.68
N GLU A 108 8.58 -5.42 -2.38
CA GLU A 108 9.43 -6.25 -1.51
C GLU A 108 8.92 -7.69 -1.36
N LEU A 109 7.82 -8.06 -2.05
CA LEU A 109 7.34 -9.45 -2.11
C LEU A 109 8.04 -10.26 -3.20
N SER A 110 8.31 -11.54 -2.91
CA SER A 110 8.97 -12.48 -3.82
C SER A 110 8.04 -13.55 -4.39
N ARG A 111 7.17 -14.12 -3.54
CA ARG A 111 6.23 -15.18 -3.93
C ARG A 111 5.09 -15.29 -2.91
N PHE A 112 4.04 -15.98 -3.32
CA PHE A 112 2.87 -16.31 -2.52
C PHE A 112 2.70 -17.82 -2.49
N GLU A 113 2.23 -18.34 -1.37
CA GLU A 113 1.76 -19.73 -1.25
C GLU A 113 0.34 -19.75 -0.66
N ALA A 114 -0.46 -20.73 -1.09
CA ALA A 114 -1.68 -21.02 -0.36
C ALA A 114 -1.34 -21.50 1.04
N SER A 115 -2.15 -21.03 1.98
CA SER A 115 -2.12 -21.50 3.35
C SER A 115 -3.49 -22.08 3.72
N PHE A 116 -3.64 -22.53 4.96
CA PHE A 116 -4.83 -23.22 5.42
C PHE A 116 -6.10 -22.33 5.35
N ASN A 117 -7.26 -22.94 5.08
CA ASN A 117 -8.58 -22.28 5.11
C ASN A 117 -8.69 -21.01 4.23
N GLY A 118 -8.10 -21.04 3.03
CA GLY A 118 -8.20 -19.94 2.07
C GLY A 118 -7.43 -18.68 2.48
N THR A 119 -6.46 -18.82 3.39
CA THR A 119 -5.46 -17.79 3.67
C THR A 119 -4.29 -17.90 2.70
N LEU A 120 -3.43 -16.88 2.68
CA LEU A 120 -2.17 -16.90 1.93
C LEU A 120 -1.01 -16.71 2.89
N CYS A 121 0.15 -17.21 2.52
CA CYS A 121 1.43 -16.82 3.11
C CYS A 121 2.24 -16.11 2.02
N VAL A 122 2.79 -14.94 2.37
CA VAL A 122 3.64 -14.14 1.48
C VAL A 122 5.07 -14.24 1.96
N TYR A 123 6.00 -14.26 1.00
CA TYR A 123 7.42 -14.25 1.29
C TYR A 123 8.03 -12.95 0.79
N PHE A 124 8.70 -12.23 1.68
CA PHE A 124 9.49 -11.07 1.32
C PHE A 124 10.79 -11.49 0.63
N ARG A 125 11.39 -10.57 -0.12
CA ARG A 125 12.72 -10.75 -0.72
C ARG A 125 13.82 -10.94 0.32
N SER A 126 13.61 -10.46 1.54
CA SER A 126 14.50 -10.72 2.70
C SER A 126 14.49 -12.19 3.16
N GLY A 127 13.52 -12.99 2.73
CA GLY A 127 13.31 -14.37 3.18
C GLY A 127 12.32 -14.50 4.34
N GLU A 128 11.94 -13.39 4.98
CA GLU A 128 10.86 -13.38 5.96
C GLU A 128 9.50 -13.72 5.33
N LYS A 129 8.55 -14.16 6.14
CA LYS A 129 7.20 -14.49 5.68
C LYS A 129 6.13 -13.89 6.59
N GLU A 130 4.98 -13.58 6.00
CA GLU A 130 3.80 -13.07 6.70
C GLU A 130 2.53 -13.76 6.23
N TYR A 131 1.55 -13.88 7.13
CA TYR A 131 0.27 -14.51 6.82
C TYR A 131 -0.79 -13.47 6.46
N VAL A 132 -1.50 -13.73 5.37
CA VAL A 132 -2.64 -12.93 4.92
C VAL A 132 -3.91 -13.49 5.51
N SER A 133 -4.60 -12.70 6.33
CA SER A 133 -5.88 -13.14 6.89
C SER A 133 -6.93 -13.23 5.77
N ARG A 134 -7.89 -14.17 5.90
CA ARG A 134 -8.92 -14.45 4.88
C ARG A 134 -9.61 -13.19 4.31
N HIS A 135 -9.84 -12.19 5.16
CA HIS A 135 -10.53 -10.95 4.79
C HIS A 135 -9.70 -10.10 3.83
N TYR A 136 -8.37 -10.15 3.94
CA TYR A 136 -7.43 -9.32 3.18
C TYR A 136 -6.88 -10.02 1.92
N VAL A 137 -7.13 -11.32 1.75
CA VAL A 137 -6.74 -12.07 0.55
C VAL A 137 -7.29 -11.44 -0.73
N GLN A 138 -8.49 -10.85 -0.69
CA GLN A 138 -9.06 -10.18 -1.85
C GLN A 138 -8.27 -8.92 -2.23
N GLY A 139 -7.70 -8.19 -1.27
CA GLY A 139 -6.83 -7.05 -1.52
C GLY A 139 -5.59 -7.45 -2.33
N ILE A 140 -4.92 -8.54 -1.92
CA ILE A 140 -3.78 -9.10 -2.64
C ILE A 140 -4.16 -9.53 -4.07
N LYS A 141 -5.28 -10.25 -4.21
CA LYS A 141 -5.79 -10.68 -5.53
C LYS A 141 -6.04 -9.51 -6.47
N LYS A 142 -6.59 -8.40 -5.95
CA LYS A 142 -6.81 -7.17 -6.73
C LYS A 142 -5.49 -6.53 -7.14
N ALA A 143 -4.54 -6.38 -6.21
CA ALA A 143 -3.23 -5.76 -6.46
C ALA A 143 -2.46 -6.44 -7.61
N PHE A 144 -2.49 -7.77 -7.68
CA PHE A 144 -1.81 -8.54 -8.74
C PHE A 144 -2.70 -8.92 -9.92
N GLN A 145 -3.94 -8.40 -9.99
CA GLN A 145 -4.93 -8.76 -11.03
C GLN A 145 -5.09 -10.27 -11.22
N TRP A 146 -5.06 -11.04 -10.12
CA TRP A 146 -5.18 -12.48 -10.17
C TRP A 146 -6.53 -12.87 -10.79
N LYS A 147 -6.49 -13.43 -12.00
CA LYS A 147 -7.67 -14.00 -12.65
C LYS A 147 -8.15 -15.18 -11.80
N ARG A 148 -9.47 -15.31 -11.63
CA ARG A 148 -10.13 -16.42 -10.92
C ARG A 148 -9.83 -17.75 -11.63
N LYS A 149 -8.65 -18.32 -11.41
CA LYS A 149 -8.32 -19.71 -11.72
C LYS A 149 -7.46 -20.27 -10.60
N GLY A 150 -8.06 -21.18 -9.83
CA GLY A 150 -7.39 -22.21 -9.04
C GLY A 150 -6.43 -21.73 -7.96
N LEU A 151 -6.94 -21.68 -6.73
CA LEU A 151 -6.35 -22.54 -5.70
C LEU A 151 -7.28 -23.73 -5.54
#